data_AF-A0AAD4H035-F1
#
_entry.id   AF-A0AAD4H035-F1
#
_cell.length_a   1.000
_cell.length_b   1.000
_cell.length_c   1.000
_cell.angle_alpha   90.00
_cell.angle_beta   90.00
_cell.angle_gamma   90.00
#
_symmetry.space_group_name_H-M   'P 1'
#
loop_
_entity.id
_entity.type
_entity.pdbx_description
1 polymer ?
#
loop_
_entity_poly.entity_id
_entity_poly.type
_entity_poly.pdbx_seq_one_letter_code
_entity_poly.pdbx_strand_id
1 'polypeptide(L)'
;ADLGLTIDHSCARDDSFCVKNAVSNYKGPGNILISWQHTALSNIAKALDDNNALSYTHKSYGQIGTVVYPYTTITLSDQNCLGLSNQAGIIESPRGHIL
;
A
#
# COMPACT_ATOMS: atom_id res chain seq x y z
N ALA A 1 -10.82 -6.24 16.36
CA ALA A 1 -11.14 -7.43 15.57
C ALA A 1 -9.96 -7.70 14.66
N ASP A 2 -9.51 -8.96 14.57
CA ASP A 2 -8.46 -9.37 13.65
C ASP A 2 -9.03 -9.45 12.23
N LEU A 3 -8.23 -9.09 11.21
CA LEU A 3 -8.69 -9.09 9.81
C LEU A 3 -8.81 -10.51 9.22
N GLY A 4 -8.41 -11.56 9.96
CA GLY A 4 -8.42 -12.94 9.48
C GLY A 4 -7.46 -13.19 8.32
N LEU A 5 -6.50 -12.27 8.11
CA LEU A 5 -5.50 -12.36 7.05
C LEU A 5 -4.24 -13.04 7.58
N THR A 6 -3.77 -14.06 6.89
CA THR A 6 -2.44 -14.61 7.15
C THR A 6 -1.40 -13.58 6.72
N ILE A 7 -0.63 -13.08 7.67
CA ILE A 7 0.44 -12.13 7.40
C ILE A 7 1.71 -12.90 7.06
N ASP A 8 2.31 -12.57 5.90
CA ASP A 8 3.63 -13.03 5.53
C ASP A 8 4.70 -12.11 6.14
N HIS A 9 5.55 -12.67 7.00
CA HIS A 9 6.65 -11.98 7.67
C HIS A 9 8.03 -12.42 7.17
N SER A 10 8.10 -13.12 6.04
CA SER A 10 9.35 -13.67 5.52
C SER A 10 10.33 -12.62 4.99
N CYS A 11 9.83 -11.45 4.59
CA CYS A 11 10.65 -10.35 4.10
C CYS A 11 10.95 -9.31 5.18
N ALA A 12 12.19 -8.80 5.18
CA ALA A 12 12.56 -7.66 6.00
C ALA A 12 11.82 -6.38 5.55
N ARG A 13 11.60 -5.46 6.50
CA ARG A 13 10.85 -4.20 6.32
C ARG A 13 11.37 -3.28 5.21
N ASP A 14 12.58 -3.45 4.72
CA ASP A 14 13.18 -2.63 3.66
C ASP A 14 13.61 -3.43 2.43
N ASP A 15 13.30 -4.73 2.38
CA ASP A 15 13.72 -5.61 1.30
C ASP A 15 12.66 -5.70 0.19
N SER A 16 12.66 -4.71 -0.69
CA SER A 16 11.76 -4.67 -1.86
C SER A 16 12.00 -5.82 -2.84
N PHE A 17 13.20 -6.39 -2.89
CA PHE A 17 13.52 -7.51 -3.78
C PHE A 17 12.95 -8.83 -3.25
N CYS A 18 13.00 -9.05 -1.93
CA CYS A 18 12.30 -10.16 -1.29
C CYS A 18 10.80 -10.10 -1.62
N VAL A 19 10.17 -8.93 -1.51
CA VAL A 19 8.74 -8.75 -1.84
C VAL A 19 8.48 -9.03 -3.33
N LYS A 20 9.33 -8.52 -4.25
CA LYS A 20 9.23 -8.86 -5.68
C LYS A 20 9.23 -10.37 -5.89
N ASN A 21 10.15 -11.07 -5.23
CA ASN A 21 10.28 -12.51 -5.36
C ASN A 21 9.06 -13.26 -4.77
N ALA A 22 8.55 -12.83 -3.61
CA ALA A 22 7.34 -13.40 -3.03
C ALA A 22 6.12 -13.23 -3.95
N VAL A 23 5.92 -12.02 -4.49
CA VAL A 23 4.84 -11.71 -5.45
C VAL A 23 4.97 -12.56 -6.72
N SER A 24 6.18 -12.65 -7.30
CA SER A 24 6.42 -13.41 -8.54
C SER A 24 6.18 -14.92 -8.37
N ASN A 25 6.43 -15.45 -7.16
CA ASN A 25 6.25 -16.85 -6.82
C ASN A 25 4.85 -17.17 -6.26
N TYR A 26 4.02 -16.18 -5.98
CA TYR A 26 2.66 -16.42 -5.50
C TYR A 26 1.83 -17.17 -6.55
N LYS A 27 1.32 -18.34 -6.18
CA LYS A 27 0.43 -19.18 -7.01
C LYS A 27 -0.96 -19.36 -6.39
N GLY A 28 -1.25 -18.63 -5.30
CA GLY A 28 -2.54 -18.68 -4.64
C GLY A 28 -3.64 -17.97 -5.44
N PRO A 29 -4.92 -18.21 -5.11
CA PRO A 29 -6.02 -17.47 -5.72
C PRO A 29 -6.05 -16.01 -5.25
N GLY A 30 -6.67 -15.13 -6.05
CA GLY A 30 -6.95 -13.75 -5.67
C GLY A 30 -5.77 -12.79 -5.80
N ASN A 31 -5.93 -11.59 -5.22
CA ASN A 31 -4.96 -10.50 -5.26
C ASN A 31 -4.04 -10.53 -4.03
N ILE A 32 -2.83 -9.98 -4.17
CA ILE A 32 -1.89 -9.76 -3.06
C ILE A 32 -2.10 -8.34 -2.54
N LEU A 33 -2.33 -8.21 -1.23
CA LEU A 33 -2.33 -6.91 -0.54
C LEU A 33 -0.96 -6.68 0.09
N ILE A 34 -0.27 -5.63 -0.35
CA ILE A 34 1.03 -5.21 0.21
C ILE A 34 0.79 -3.96 1.04
N SER A 35 0.94 -4.06 2.36
CA SER A 35 0.89 -2.92 3.28
C SER A 35 2.28 -2.63 3.80
N TRP A 36 2.79 -1.42 3.53
CA TRP A 36 4.19 -1.09 3.76
C TRP A 36 4.41 0.40 3.96
N GLN A 37 5.59 0.78 4.46
CA GLN A 37 5.97 2.20 4.55
C GLN A 37 5.99 2.85 3.16
N HIS A 38 5.53 4.10 3.08
CA HIS A 38 5.28 4.84 1.84
C HIS A 38 6.46 4.83 0.86
N THR A 39 7.67 5.12 1.34
CA THR A 39 8.89 5.16 0.50
C THR A 39 9.24 3.78 -0.05
N ALA A 40 9.01 2.73 0.72
CA ALA A 40 9.30 1.37 0.30
C ALA A 40 8.22 0.78 -0.61
N LEU A 41 6.97 1.26 -0.58
CA LEU A 41 5.97 0.94 -1.61
C LEU A 41 6.44 1.37 -3.01
N SER A 42 7.01 2.58 -3.15
CA SER A 42 7.58 3.03 -4.43
C SER A 42 8.76 2.16 -4.88
N ASN A 43 9.57 1.64 -3.95
CA ASN A 43 10.67 0.72 -4.29
C ASN A 43 10.16 -0.65 -4.72
N ILE A 44 9.12 -1.19 -4.05
CA ILE A 44 8.47 -2.45 -4.41
C ILE A 44 7.85 -2.34 -5.81
N ALA A 45 7.15 -1.25 -6.12
CA ALA A 45 6.59 -1.03 -7.45
C ALA A 45 7.66 -1.02 -8.54
N LYS A 46 8.77 -0.29 -8.35
CA LYS A 46 9.92 -0.31 -9.27
C LYS A 46 10.52 -1.71 -9.40
N ALA A 47 10.64 -2.44 -8.29
CA ALA A 47 11.16 -3.80 -8.31
C ALA A 47 10.26 -4.74 -9.11
N LEU A 48 8.94 -4.52 -9.12
CA LEU A 48 7.96 -5.25 -9.94
C LEU A 48 7.93 -4.80 -11.42
N ASP A 49 8.97 -4.10 -11.88
CA ASP A 49 9.15 -3.61 -13.26
C ASP A 49 8.16 -2.51 -13.68
N ASP A 50 7.54 -1.82 -12.71
CA ASP A 50 6.75 -0.61 -12.97
C ASP A 50 7.66 0.60 -13.16
N ASN A 51 7.99 0.90 -14.42
CA ASN A 51 8.79 2.06 -14.81
C ASN A 51 8.04 3.41 -14.63
N ASN A 52 6.73 3.38 -14.38
CA ASN A 52 5.90 4.55 -14.07
C ASN A 52 5.48 4.57 -12.58
N ALA A 53 6.18 3.82 -11.72
CA ALA A 53 5.85 3.72 -10.31
C ALA A 53 5.63 5.11 -9.69
N LEU A 54 4.42 5.33 -9.18
CA LEU A 54 4.03 6.59 -8.55
C LEU A 54 5.00 6.94 -7.43
N SER A 55 5.52 8.18 -7.49
CA SER A 55 6.19 8.79 -6.35
C SER A 55 5.13 9.13 -5.32
N TYR A 56 5.11 8.39 -4.21
CA TYR A 56 4.18 8.66 -3.12
C TYR A 56 4.42 10.08 -2.60
N THR A 57 3.43 10.96 -2.73
CA THR A 57 3.55 12.31 -2.16
C THR A 57 3.32 12.20 -0.65
N HIS A 58 4.22 12.76 0.16
CA HIS A 58 4.29 12.54 1.62
C HIS A 58 3.06 12.99 2.45
N LYS A 59 1.92 13.32 1.83
CA LYS A 59 0.79 14.03 2.46
C LYS A 59 -0.58 13.35 2.34
N SER A 60 -0.72 12.25 1.61
CA SER A 60 -1.99 11.52 1.53
C SER A 60 -1.85 10.16 2.20
N TYR A 61 -2.79 9.79 3.06
CA TYR A 61 -2.78 8.53 3.81
C TYR A 61 -4.00 7.65 3.50
N GLY A 62 -4.97 8.17 2.73
CA GLY A 62 -6.23 7.51 2.38
C GLY A 62 -6.24 6.82 1.00
N GLN A 63 -5.09 6.74 0.32
CA GLN A 63 -5.01 6.24 -1.05
C GLN A 63 -4.50 4.80 -1.12
N ILE A 64 -5.20 3.96 -1.89
CA ILE A 64 -4.75 2.62 -2.28
C ILE A 64 -4.30 2.66 -3.74
N GLY A 65 -3.06 2.21 -3.96
CA GLY A 65 -2.54 1.95 -5.30
C GLY A 65 -2.82 0.51 -5.71
N THR A 66 -3.56 0.33 -6.81
CA THR A 66 -3.83 -0.97 -7.40
C THR A 66 -2.95 -1.15 -8.64
N VAL A 67 -2.19 -2.24 -8.66
CA VAL A 67 -1.35 -2.63 -9.80
C VAL A 67 -1.91 -3.91 -10.40
N VAL A 68 -2.43 -3.82 -11.62
CA VAL A 68 -3.00 -4.97 -12.34
C VAL A 68 -1.96 -5.48 -13.33
N TYR A 69 -1.86 -6.80 -13.51
CA TYR A 69 -1.04 -7.40 -14.57
C TYR A 69 -1.34 -6.70 -15.92
N PRO A 70 -0.33 -6.25 -16.70
CA PRO A 70 1.09 -6.64 -16.66
C PRO A 70 2.00 -5.79 -15.72
N TYR A 71 1.45 -5.15 -14.70
CA TYR A 71 2.18 -4.35 -13.71
C TYR A 71 2.83 -3.08 -14.23
N THR A 72 2.30 -2.54 -15.32
CA THR A 72 2.86 -1.35 -16.00
C THR A 72 2.26 -0.02 -15.53
N THR A 73 1.18 -0.08 -14.75
CA THR A 73 0.41 1.10 -14.35
C THR A 73 -0.17 0.91 -12.95
N ILE A 74 0.01 1.92 -12.10
CA ILE A 74 -0.69 2.03 -10.81
C ILE A 74 -1.93 2.88 -10.98
N THR A 75 -3.09 2.38 -10.54
CA THR A 75 -4.31 3.17 -10.39
C THR A 75 -4.49 3.55 -8.94
N LEU A 76 -4.60 4.84 -8.64
CA LEU A 76 -4.92 5.31 -7.29
C LEU A 76 -6.43 5.38 -7.09
N SER A 77 -6.88 4.91 -5.93
CA SER A 77 -8.24 5.12 -5.45
C SER A 77 -8.21 5.63 -4.02
N ASP A 78 -8.96 6.69 -3.75
CA ASP A 78 -9.20 7.17 -2.40
C ASP A 78 -10.22 6.26 -1.72
N GLN A 79 -9.90 5.79 -0.52
CA GLN A 79 -10.82 4.98 0.29
C GLN A 79 -11.89 5.83 0.98
N ASN A 80 -11.85 7.16 0.78
CA ASN A 80 -12.74 8.13 1.40
C ASN A 80 -12.86 7.94 2.91
N CYS A 81 -11.72 7.62 3.54
CA CYS A 81 -11.65 7.45 4.98
C CYS A 81 -11.66 8.83 5.64
N LEU A 82 -12.66 9.08 6.47
CA LEU A 82 -12.78 10.33 7.24
C LEU A 82 -11.51 10.56 8.07
N GLY A 83 -10.90 11.74 7.92
CA GLY A 83 -9.65 12.13 8.61
C GLY A 83 -8.34 11.68 7.95
N LEU A 84 -8.39 10.90 6.86
CA LEU A 84 -7.21 10.40 6.14
C LEU A 84 -7.20 10.77 4.64
N SER A 85 -8.37 10.93 4.04
CA SER A 85 -8.53 11.44 2.67
C SER A 85 -8.57 12.97 2.66
N ASN A 86 -8.19 13.58 1.52
CA ASN A 86 -8.09 15.03 1.29
C ASN A 86 -9.46 15.74 1.26
N GLN A 87 -10.51 15.11 1.83
CA GLN A 87 -11.82 15.71 1.99
C GLN A 87 -11.71 16.70 3.15
N ALA A 88 -11.31 17.93 2.84
CA ALA A 88 -11.46 19.06 3.74
C ALA A 88 -12.95 19.28 3.99
N GLY A 89 -13.46 18.61 5.02
CA GLY A 89 -14.84 18.72 5.46
C GLY A 89 -15.03 17.89 6.70
N ILE A 90 -15.10 18.59 7.85
CA ILE A 90 -15.70 18.19 9.14
C ILE A 90 -14.96 17.05 9.88
N ILE A 91 -14.45 17.13 11.11
CA ILE A 91 -14.51 18.06 12.25
C ILE A 91 -13.22 17.75 13.04
N GLU A 92 -12.44 18.74 13.48
CA GLU A 92 -11.40 18.47 14.48
C GLU A 92 -12.09 17.91 15.74
N SER A 93 -11.77 16.68 16.14
CA SER A 93 -12.13 16.20 17.47
C SER A 93 -11.07 16.72 18.43
N PRO A 94 -11.40 17.68 19.33
CA PRO A 94 -10.46 18.11 20.34
C PRO A 94 -10.44 17.02 21.40
N ARG A 95 -9.31 16.31 21.49
CA ARG A 95 -8.93 15.34 22.54
C ARG A 95 -9.45 13.92 22.35
N GLY A 96 -8.51 13.00 22.19
CA GLY A 96 -8.74 11.57 22.40
C GLY A 96 -7.47 10.77 22.17
N HIS A 97 -6.87 10.30 23.26
CA HIS A 97 -5.76 9.34 23.29
C HIS A 97 -5.92 8.20 22.28
N ILE A 98 -4.80 7.75 21.69
CA ILE A 98 -4.71 6.44 21.03
C ILE A 98 -3.77 5.58 21.90
N LEU A 99 -4.30 4.49 22.43
CA LEU A 99 -3.53 3.35 22.96
C LEU A 99 -2.93 2.56 21.80
#